data_AF-A0A7K1Y6D5-F1
#
_entry.id   AF-A0A7K1Y6D5-F1
#
_cell.length_a   1.000
_cell.length_b   1.000
_cell.length_c   1.000
_cell.angle_alpha   90.00
_cell.angle_beta   90.00
_cell.angle_gamma   90.00
#
_symmetry.space_group_name_H-M   'P 1'
#
loop_
_entity.id
_entity.type
_entity.pdbx_description
1 polymer ?
#
loop_
_entity_poly.entity_id
_entity_poly.type
_entity_poly.pdbx_seq_one_letter_code
_entity_poly.pdbx_strand_id
1 'polypeptide(L)'
;MFALEKHSENNNPEGPSVTGKCSPGVLNIQRKLTVGSPDDQYEREADSIAEQVVSGSGSNFVQRKCAHCEEEEKLQRKESNQSGSEQVATESIAGSISSSKGNGTSIDNRTQSFMSDRFGSDFSNVTIHTDQQAVQLSRNLNARAFTTGSDIYFGEGQYRPQSPDGQKLLAHELTHVLQQSSSHAPVVQRQLASDPGNIDYVDQRDGAPKAKSCAPPSNCPATFCQPFKSENLARSQRDKTMFFLLAGIGAVVDSRVMPLWSEYLLGGSPPQNLSAKFGADFAASPTTKATTNFLLGALKNKLTASVPTFPAGSMVTTVDILTLIPTELAAINTSGDANEMNFNIPKDIAGNLAGGIGDNQTACKSGAQPSPFNDMRLATGAVTLVKSKPGEITVIPIINYTVKDTIDLCPGNCGTSAEQLATVPMSQFEATGISGDVPFTVEFSPVVFPFTIPNP
;
A
#
# COMPACT_ATOMS: atom_id res chain seq x y z
N MET A 1 59.62 -36.37 18.05
CA MET A 1 60.32 -36.61 19.33
C MET A 1 59.31 -37.29 20.25
N PHE A 2 59.53 -38.58 20.56
CA PHE A 2 58.80 -39.49 21.47
C PHE A 2 57.31 -39.81 21.16
N ALA A 3 56.94 -41.01 20.69
CA ALA A 3 56.79 -42.34 21.36
C ALA A 3 55.36 -42.55 21.91
N LEU A 4 54.54 -43.43 21.30
CA LEU A 4 54.23 -44.84 21.69
C LEU A 4 53.47 -44.99 23.01
N GLU A 5 52.24 -45.54 22.99
CA GLU A 5 51.90 -46.86 23.60
C GLU A 5 50.41 -47.27 23.46
N LYS A 6 50.21 -48.60 23.44
CA LYS A 6 48.98 -49.39 23.23
C LYS A 6 48.31 -49.77 24.56
N HIS A 7 47.03 -50.16 24.52
CA HIS A 7 46.42 -51.36 25.16
C HIS A 7 44.92 -51.40 24.73
N SER A 8 44.36 -52.40 24.03
CA SER A 8 44.12 -53.85 24.25
C SER A 8 42.71 -54.16 24.81
N GLU A 9 41.88 -54.83 23.98
CA GLU A 9 40.91 -55.94 24.22
C GLU A 9 39.96 -55.88 25.47
N ASN A 10 38.69 -56.32 25.50
CA ASN A 10 37.99 -57.40 24.79
C ASN A 10 36.47 -57.42 25.17
N ASN A 11 35.70 -58.24 24.45
CA ASN A 11 34.46 -58.96 24.84
C ASN A 11 33.06 -58.40 24.50
N ASN A 12 32.44 -59.08 23.53
CA ASN A 12 31.00 -59.29 23.33
C ASN A 12 30.49 -60.43 24.26
N PRO A 13 29.17 -60.57 24.57
CA PRO A 13 28.36 -61.56 23.81
C PRO A 13 26.84 -61.24 23.64
N GLU A 14 26.33 -61.69 22.48
CA GLU A 14 25.03 -62.36 22.14
C GLU A 14 23.68 -62.02 22.83
N GLY A 15 22.73 -61.50 22.00
CA GLY A 15 21.32 -61.96 21.79
C GLY A 15 20.22 -61.66 22.84
N PRO A 16 18.90 -61.59 22.48
CA PRO A 16 18.26 -62.11 21.26
C PRO A 16 17.39 -61.12 20.45
N SER A 17 17.10 -61.57 19.22
CA SER A 17 16.21 -61.00 18.21
C SER A 17 14.72 -61.13 18.57
N VAL A 18 13.95 -60.05 18.48
CA VAL A 18 12.51 -60.09 18.11
C VAL A 18 12.16 -58.87 17.25
N THR A 19 11.56 -59.20 16.12
CA THR A 19 11.04 -58.36 15.04
C THR A 19 9.99 -57.34 15.49
N GLY A 20 10.19 -56.06 15.14
CA GLY A 20 9.18 -55.02 15.23
C GLY A 20 9.35 -54.02 14.08
N LYS A 21 8.38 -53.99 13.16
CA LYS A 21 8.33 -53.05 12.04
C LYS A 21 8.29 -51.60 12.57
N CYS A 22 9.30 -50.79 12.26
CA CYS A 22 9.17 -49.34 12.35
C CYS A 22 8.30 -48.85 11.19
N SER A 23 7.03 -48.58 11.48
CA SER A 23 6.27 -47.56 10.72
C SER A 23 6.86 -46.20 11.07
N PRO A 24 6.99 -45.26 10.12
CA PRO A 24 7.37 -43.89 10.43
C PRO A 24 6.20 -43.25 11.19
N GLY A 25 6.35 -43.18 12.51
CA GLY A 25 5.51 -42.31 13.33
C GLY A 25 5.72 -40.88 12.86
N VAL A 26 4.70 -40.30 12.24
CA VAL A 26 4.64 -38.88 11.94
C VAL A 26 4.74 -38.16 13.28
N LEU A 27 5.92 -37.67 13.62
CA LEU A 27 6.11 -36.70 14.69
C LEU A 27 5.36 -35.44 14.27
N ASN A 28 4.09 -35.35 14.65
CA ASN A 28 3.35 -34.09 14.62
C ASN A 28 4.00 -33.17 15.65
N ILE A 29 4.99 -32.41 15.20
CA ILE A 29 5.51 -31.25 15.91
C ILE A 29 4.35 -30.26 15.99
N GLN A 30 3.53 -30.33 17.04
CA GLN A 30 2.57 -29.27 17.33
C GLN A 30 3.38 -28.02 17.67
N ARG A 31 3.37 -27.06 16.74
CA ARG A 31 3.82 -25.70 17.02
C ARG A 31 2.96 -25.18 18.18
N LYS A 32 3.62 -24.64 19.20
CA LYS A 32 3.00 -24.10 20.40
C LYS A 32 1.94 -23.06 20.02
N LEU A 33 0.70 -23.28 20.44
CA LEU A 33 -0.40 -22.35 20.21
C LEU A 33 -0.20 -21.12 21.11
N THR A 34 0.09 -19.98 20.50
CA THR A 34 0.34 -18.71 21.21
C THR A 34 -0.94 -17.91 21.31
N VAL A 35 -1.24 -17.34 22.48
CA VAL A 35 -2.39 -16.44 22.67
C VAL A 35 -1.92 -14.99 22.50
N GLY A 36 -2.57 -14.26 21.61
CA GLY A 36 -2.33 -12.83 21.36
C GLY A 36 -2.66 -11.96 22.57
N SER A 37 -2.11 -10.74 22.59
CA SER A 37 -2.35 -9.80 23.68
C SER A 37 -3.66 -9.06 23.44
N PRO A 38 -4.59 -9.01 24.41
CA PRO A 38 -5.92 -8.43 24.22
C PRO A 38 -6.05 -6.98 23.75
N ASP A 39 -4.99 -6.19 23.92
CA ASP A 39 -4.92 -4.79 23.48
C ASP A 39 -3.82 -4.58 22.42
N ASP A 40 -3.47 -5.65 21.70
CA ASP A 40 -2.50 -5.58 20.63
C ASP A 40 -3.09 -4.89 19.38
N GLN A 41 -2.27 -4.81 18.34
CA GLN A 41 -2.63 -4.10 17.12
C GLN A 41 -3.69 -4.81 16.30
N TYR A 42 -3.76 -6.13 16.38
CA TYR A 42 -4.72 -6.93 15.65
C TYR A 42 -6.12 -6.78 16.24
N GLU A 43 -6.23 -6.70 17.57
CA GLU A 43 -7.49 -6.48 18.28
C GLU A 43 -8.08 -5.08 18.00
N ARG A 44 -7.25 -4.01 18.01
CA ARG A 44 -7.73 -2.65 17.68
C ARG A 44 -8.15 -2.50 16.21
N GLU A 45 -7.46 -3.19 15.30
CA GLU A 45 -7.81 -3.21 13.89
C GLU A 45 -9.14 -3.93 13.66
N ALA A 46 -9.30 -5.10 14.28
CA ALA A 46 -10.55 -5.87 14.23
C ALA A 46 -11.74 -5.06 14.80
N ASP A 47 -11.55 -4.29 15.89
CA ASP A 47 -12.58 -3.40 16.43
C ASP A 47 -12.98 -2.28 15.44
N SER A 48 -12.00 -1.72 14.73
CA SER A 48 -12.24 -0.63 13.75
C SER A 48 -12.94 -1.14 12.50
N ILE A 49 -12.54 -2.29 11.96
CA ILE A 49 -13.19 -2.91 10.80
C ILE A 49 -14.60 -3.36 11.17
N ALA A 50 -14.78 -3.92 12.37
CA ALA A 50 -16.10 -4.30 12.87
C ALA A 50 -17.08 -3.12 12.91
N GLU A 51 -16.63 -1.94 13.35
CA GLU A 51 -17.45 -0.73 13.33
C GLU A 51 -17.83 -0.29 11.90
N GLN A 52 -16.90 -0.38 10.95
CA GLN A 52 -17.13 0.01 9.56
C GLN A 52 -18.09 -0.94 8.82
N VAL A 53 -17.94 -2.25 9.04
CA VAL A 53 -18.79 -3.27 8.43
C VAL A 53 -20.24 -3.10 8.92
N VAL A 54 -20.45 -2.87 10.21
CA VAL A 54 -21.79 -2.72 10.77
C VAL A 54 -22.43 -1.37 10.41
N SER A 55 -21.63 -0.29 10.32
CA SER A 55 -22.14 1.07 10.03
C SER A 55 -22.52 1.32 8.56
N GLY A 56 -22.21 0.41 7.64
CA GLY A 56 -22.78 0.44 6.29
C GLY A 56 -21.97 1.21 5.23
N SER A 57 -20.83 1.80 5.58
CA SER A 57 -20.01 2.60 4.68
C SER A 57 -18.94 1.75 3.97
N GLY A 58 -19.23 1.32 2.73
CA GLY A 58 -18.21 1.03 1.71
C GLY A 58 -17.96 -0.44 1.37
N SER A 59 -18.26 -0.79 0.11
CA SER A 59 -18.02 -2.07 -0.56
C SER A 59 -16.61 -2.20 -1.18
N ASN A 60 -16.08 -3.43 -1.22
CA ASN A 60 -14.92 -3.94 -1.98
C ASN A 60 -13.50 -3.62 -1.44
N PHE A 61 -13.05 -4.36 -0.42
CA PHE A 61 -11.72 -4.15 0.18
C PHE A 61 -10.63 -5.21 -0.15
N VAL A 62 -10.95 -6.45 -0.57
CA VAL A 62 -9.95 -7.55 -0.39
C VAL A 62 -9.64 -8.43 -1.62
N GLN A 63 -10.32 -8.30 -2.77
CA GLN A 63 -10.30 -9.39 -3.77
C GLN A 63 -9.03 -9.59 -4.65
N ARG A 64 -7.88 -8.91 -4.46
CA ARG A 64 -6.68 -9.17 -5.32
C ARG A 64 -5.35 -9.06 -4.59
N LYS A 65 -5.00 -9.99 -3.69
CA LYS A 65 -3.65 -9.98 -3.07
C LYS A 65 -2.96 -11.31 -2.76
N CYS A 66 -3.49 -12.48 -3.15
CA CYS A 66 -2.90 -13.76 -2.71
C CYS A 66 -1.74 -14.33 -3.58
N ALA A 67 -0.93 -13.51 -4.27
CA ALA A 67 0.12 -14.05 -5.16
C ALA A 67 1.56 -13.62 -4.87
N HIS A 68 1.84 -12.79 -3.84
CA HIS A 68 3.19 -12.21 -3.68
C HIS A 68 3.85 -12.39 -2.31
N CYS A 69 3.42 -13.36 -1.50
CA CYS A 69 3.90 -13.50 -0.12
C CYS A 69 4.97 -14.59 0.12
N GLU A 70 5.59 -15.16 -0.90
CA GLU A 70 6.55 -16.27 -0.70
C GLU A 70 8.00 -15.85 -0.37
N GLU A 71 8.37 -14.55 -0.49
CA GLU A 71 9.79 -14.16 -0.40
C GLU A 71 10.25 -13.61 0.97
N GLU A 72 9.35 -13.18 1.86
CA GLU A 72 9.72 -12.47 3.11
C GLU A 72 10.04 -13.41 4.31
N GLU A 73 9.73 -14.72 4.24
CA GLU A 73 9.82 -15.63 5.41
C GLU A 73 11.25 -16.09 5.79
N LYS A 74 12.31 -15.62 5.12
CA LYS A 74 13.69 -16.12 5.40
C LYS A 74 14.49 -15.34 6.44
N LEU A 75 14.00 -14.25 7.01
CA LEU A 75 14.83 -13.33 7.83
C LEU A 75 14.51 -13.21 9.32
N GLN A 76 13.50 -13.88 9.87
CA GLN A 76 13.21 -13.84 11.31
C GLN A 76 13.44 -15.17 12.02
N ARG A 77 14.72 -15.52 12.21
CA ARG A 77 15.11 -16.36 13.36
C ARG A 77 16.46 -15.91 13.90
N LYS A 78 16.43 -14.93 14.80
CA LYS A 78 17.47 -14.74 15.80
C LYS A 78 16.86 -14.15 17.07
N GLU A 79 17.10 -14.82 18.18
CA GLU A 79 16.54 -14.58 19.51
C GLU A 79 16.78 -13.15 20.02
N SER A 80 15.75 -12.57 20.64
CA SER A 80 15.91 -11.53 21.64
C SER A 80 14.94 -11.77 22.79
N ASN A 81 15.50 -12.24 23.91
CA ASN A 81 14.87 -12.24 25.23
C ASN A 81 14.61 -10.79 25.66
N GLN A 82 13.34 -10.38 25.78
CA GLN A 82 12.92 -9.36 26.74
C GLN A 82 11.41 -9.46 27.03
N SER A 83 11.09 -9.52 28.32
CA SER A 83 9.77 -9.75 28.90
C SER A 83 8.70 -8.75 28.45
N GLY A 84 7.76 -9.23 27.64
CA GLY A 84 6.37 -8.79 27.57
C GLY A 84 5.49 -10.05 27.71
N SER A 85 4.39 -9.98 28.45
CA SER A 85 3.56 -11.11 28.86
C SER A 85 2.88 -11.85 27.68
N GLU A 86 3.62 -12.68 26.94
CA GLU A 86 3.06 -13.72 26.08
C GLU A 86 2.53 -14.88 26.95
N GLN A 87 1.22 -15.03 27.04
CA GLN A 87 0.63 -16.18 27.71
C GLN A 87 0.57 -17.37 26.74
N VAL A 88 1.39 -18.37 27.05
CA VAL A 88 1.34 -19.69 26.42
C VAL A 88 0.03 -20.35 26.81
N ALA A 89 -0.80 -20.75 25.83
CA ALA A 89 -1.93 -21.63 26.11
C ALA A 89 -1.40 -22.92 26.74
N THR A 90 -2.02 -23.39 27.84
CA THR A 90 -1.63 -24.68 28.42
C THR A 90 -1.80 -25.79 27.38
N GLU A 91 -0.93 -26.81 27.39
CA GLU A 91 -0.96 -27.92 26.41
C GLU A 91 -2.36 -28.58 26.33
N SER A 92 -3.08 -28.60 27.45
CA SER A 92 -4.47 -29.08 27.53
C SER A 92 -5.46 -28.23 26.71
N ILE A 93 -5.34 -26.90 26.75
CA ILE A 93 -6.19 -25.98 25.97
C ILE A 93 -5.84 -26.09 24.48
N ALA A 94 -4.55 -26.13 24.13
CA ALA A 94 -4.10 -26.27 22.75
C ALA A 94 -4.55 -27.61 22.11
N GLY A 95 -4.48 -28.71 22.87
CA GLY A 95 -4.98 -30.02 22.45
C GLY A 95 -6.50 -30.04 22.26
N SER A 96 -7.23 -29.34 23.14
CA SER A 96 -8.68 -29.21 23.04
C SER A 96 -9.11 -28.42 21.81
N ILE A 97 -8.45 -27.29 21.50
CA ILE A 97 -8.70 -26.50 20.29
C ILE A 97 -8.35 -27.30 19.02
N SER A 98 -7.24 -28.04 19.05
CA SER A 98 -6.81 -28.86 17.90
C SER A 98 -7.79 -30.00 17.59
N SER A 99 -8.44 -30.57 18.61
CA SER A 99 -9.40 -31.67 18.45
C SER A 99 -10.81 -31.21 18.07
N SER A 100 -11.20 -29.97 18.40
CA SER A 100 -12.47 -29.38 18.00
C SER A 100 -12.45 -28.74 16.60
N LYS A 101 -11.27 -28.46 16.05
CA LYS A 101 -11.10 -27.76 14.77
C LYS A 101 -11.93 -28.40 13.64
N GLY A 102 -12.70 -27.58 12.92
CA GLY A 102 -13.53 -27.99 11.79
C GLY A 102 -14.83 -28.73 12.14
N ASN A 103 -15.08 -29.04 13.42
CA ASN A 103 -16.27 -29.80 13.85
C ASN A 103 -17.50 -28.91 14.17
N GLY A 104 -17.40 -27.60 13.94
CA GLY A 104 -18.49 -26.66 14.17
C GLY A 104 -19.47 -26.59 13.00
N THR A 105 -20.24 -25.51 12.95
CA THR A 105 -21.23 -25.26 11.88
C THR A 105 -20.75 -24.14 10.97
N SER A 106 -21.03 -24.23 9.68
CA SER A 106 -20.83 -23.10 8.76
C SER A 106 -21.69 -21.89 9.19
N ILE A 107 -21.23 -20.68 8.87
CA ILE A 107 -22.05 -19.47 9.00
C ILE A 107 -23.33 -19.66 8.16
N ASP A 108 -24.49 -19.24 8.68
CA ASP A 108 -25.73 -19.31 7.91
C ASP A 108 -25.64 -18.43 6.65
N ASN A 109 -26.27 -18.87 5.55
CA ASN A 109 -26.11 -18.23 4.25
C ASN A 109 -26.42 -16.73 4.25
N ARG A 110 -27.38 -16.27 5.07
CA ARG A 110 -27.77 -14.86 5.09
C ARG A 110 -26.69 -14.01 5.73
N THR A 111 -26.18 -14.45 6.88
CA THR A 111 -25.09 -13.77 7.57
C THR A 111 -23.76 -13.88 6.81
N GLN A 112 -23.49 -15.03 6.20
CA GLN A 112 -22.31 -15.22 5.36
C GLN A 112 -22.33 -14.26 4.17
N SER A 113 -23.43 -14.19 3.42
CA SER A 113 -23.55 -13.24 2.30
C SER A 113 -23.41 -11.79 2.77
N PHE A 114 -24.08 -11.42 3.87
CA PHE A 114 -24.00 -10.06 4.42
C PHE A 114 -22.57 -9.67 4.80
N MET A 115 -21.81 -10.55 5.46
CA MET A 115 -20.43 -10.27 5.82
C MET A 115 -19.53 -10.30 4.58
N SER A 116 -19.65 -11.33 3.74
CA SER A 116 -18.86 -11.46 2.52
C SER A 116 -18.99 -10.26 1.58
N ASP A 117 -20.20 -9.70 1.42
CA ASP A 117 -20.44 -8.52 0.60
C ASP A 117 -19.73 -7.27 1.15
N ARG A 118 -19.67 -7.13 2.48
CA ARG A 118 -19.09 -5.95 3.15
C ARG A 118 -17.57 -6.02 3.24
N PHE A 119 -17.03 -7.21 3.47
CA PHE A 119 -15.60 -7.45 3.45
C PHE A 119 -15.05 -7.59 2.02
N GLY A 120 -15.89 -7.91 1.04
CA GLY A 120 -15.43 -8.32 -0.29
C GLY A 120 -14.56 -9.59 -0.25
N SER A 121 -14.87 -10.52 0.67
CA SER A 121 -14.11 -11.74 0.95
C SER A 121 -15.04 -12.94 1.11
N ASP A 122 -14.59 -14.12 0.69
CA ASP A 122 -15.34 -15.36 0.89
C ASP A 122 -15.09 -15.93 2.30
N PHE A 123 -16.16 -16.16 3.04
CA PHE A 123 -16.15 -16.80 4.36
C PHE A 123 -16.86 -18.16 4.37
N SER A 124 -17.07 -18.77 3.19
CA SER A 124 -17.69 -20.10 3.06
C SER A 124 -16.92 -21.21 3.78
N ASN A 125 -15.62 -21.03 3.99
CA ASN A 125 -14.73 -21.93 4.73
C ASN A 125 -14.66 -21.66 6.24
N VAL A 126 -15.40 -20.66 6.75
CA VAL A 126 -15.38 -20.31 8.17
C VAL A 126 -16.32 -21.23 8.97
N THR A 127 -15.77 -21.79 10.05
CA THR A 127 -16.48 -22.70 10.96
C THR A 127 -16.74 -22.01 12.29
N ILE A 128 -18.01 -21.98 12.71
CA ILE A 128 -18.49 -21.36 13.95
C ILE A 128 -18.72 -22.44 15.00
N HIS A 129 -18.14 -22.24 16.19
CA HIS A 129 -18.31 -23.12 17.35
C HIS A 129 -19.07 -22.38 18.45
N THR A 130 -20.21 -22.94 18.87
CA THR A 130 -21.11 -22.36 19.90
C THR A 130 -21.56 -23.40 20.93
N ASP A 131 -20.99 -24.61 20.87
CA ASP A 131 -21.33 -25.71 21.75
C ASP A 131 -20.72 -25.55 23.16
N GLN A 132 -20.99 -26.49 24.06
CA GLN A 132 -20.49 -26.42 25.43
C GLN A 132 -18.95 -26.40 25.49
N GLN A 133 -18.28 -27.05 24.53
CA GLN A 133 -16.83 -27.05 24.44
C GLN A 133 -16.29 -25.66 24.05
N ALA A 134 -16.89 -25.00 23.05
CA ALA A 134 -16.56 -23.62 22.69
C ALA A 134 -16.74 -22.66 23.86
N VAL A 135 -17.86 -22.77 24.58
CA VAL A 135 -18.13 -21.96 25.77
C VAL A 135 -17.04 -22.14 26.85
N GLN A 136 -16.62 -23.38 27.10
CA GLN A 136 -15.55 -23.67 28.07
C GLN A 136 -14.20 -23.12 27.61
N LEU A 137 -13.86 -23.27 26.33
CA LEU A 137 -12.62 -22.75 25.75
C LEU A 137 -12.56 -21.21 25.81
N SER A 138 -13.63 -20.52 25.43
CA SER A 138 -13.71 -19.06 25.51
C SER A 138 -13.60 -18.57 26.95
N ARG A 139 -14.24 -19.25 27.93
CA ARG A 139 -14.07 -18.93 29.37
C ARG A 139 -12.63 -19.12 29.84
N ASN A 140 -11.99 -20.23 29.47
CA ASN A 140 -10.60 -20.51 29.85
C ASN A 140 -9.61 -19.49 29.26
N LEU A 141 -9.95 -18.92 28.10
CA LEU A 141 -9.18 -17.85 27.46
C LEU A 141 -9.61 -16.45 27.89
N ASN A 142 -10.58 -16.30 28.80
CA ASN A 142 -11.17 -15.02 29.20
C ASN A 142 -11.70 -14.20 28.01
N ALA A 143 -12.33 -14.86 27.05
CA ALA A 143 -12.72 -14.31 25.76
C ALA A 143 -14.25 -14.33 25.56
N ARG A 144 -14.78 -13.28 24.91
CA ARG A 144 -16.16 -13.27 24.36
C ARG A 144 -16.26 -14.16 23.13
N ALA A 145 -15.27 -14.06 22.25
CA ALA A 145 -15.01 -14.98 21.16
C ALA A 145 -13.49 -15.01 20.88
N PHE A 146 -13.03 -16.03 20.18
CA PHE A 146 -11.66 -16.10 19.71
C PHE A 146 -11.57 -16.81 18.35
N THR A 147 -10.53 -16.47 17.59
CA THR A 147 -10.31 -17.00 16.24
C THR A 147 -8.97 -17.75 16.13
N THR A 148 -9.01 -18.91 15.49
CA THR A 148 -7.81 -19.69 15.12
C THR A 148 -7.96 -20.35 13.75
N GLY A 149 -7.13 -19.97 12.79
CA GLY A 149 -7.27 -20.32 11.38
C GLY A 149 -8.61 -19.83 10.81
N SER A 150 -9.44 -20.77 10.38
CA SER A 150 -10.80 -20.50 9.86
C SER A 150 -11.89 -20.87 10.87
N ASP A 151 -11.53 -21.11 12.13
CA ASP A 151 -12.44 -21.51 13.19
C ASP A 151 -12.64 -20.36 14.18
N ILE A 152 -13.90 -20.02 14.47
CA ILE A 152 -14.28 -18.97 15.43
C ILE A 152 -15.10 -19.62 16.55
N TYR A 153 -14.67 -19.40 17.80
CA TYR A 153 -15.27 -19.99 18.99
C TYR A 153 -15.94 -18.90 19.83
N PHE A 154 -17.25 -19.00 20.02
CA PHE A 154 -18.03 -18.03 20.77
C PHE A 154 -18.30 -18.51 22.19
N GLY A 155 -18.16 -17.59 23.14
CA GLY A 155 -18.65 -17.77 24.50
C GLY A 155 -20.18 -17.84 24.55
N GLU A 156 -20.70 -18.20 25.73
CA GLU A 156 -22.12 -18.44 25.93
C GLU A 156 -22.97 -17.23 25.51
N GLY A 157 -23.90 -17.45 24.58
CA GLY A 157 -24.81 -16.42 24.08
C GLY A 157 -24.16 -15.30 23.26
N GLN A 158 -22.88 -15.40 22.88
CA GLN A 158 -22.17 -14.33 22.16
C GLN A 158 -22.41 -14.36 20.64
N TYR A 159 -22.66 -15.53 20.04
CA TYR A 159 -23.00 -15.63 18.63
C TYR A 159 -24.44 -15.16 18.38
N ARG A 160 -24.59 -13.88 18.04
CA ARG A 160 -25.89 -13.21 17.82
C ARG A 160 -25.87 -12.42 16.51
N PRO A 161 -25.76 -13.09 15.34
CA PRO A 161 -25.53 -12.43 14.06
C PRO A 161 -26.69 -11.54 13.57
N GLN A 162 -27.84 -11.58 14.24
CA GLN A 162 -29.00 -10.73 13.97
C GLN A 162 -29.05 -9.46 14.86
N SER A 163 -28.11 -9.30 15.79
CA SER A 163 -28.02 -8.11 16.66
C SER A 163 -26.84 -7.24 16.26
N PRO A 164 -26.91 -5.90 16.39
CA PRO A 164 -25.79 -5.01 16.07
C PRO A 164 -24.49 -5.38 16.81
N ASP A 165 -24.57 -5.62 18.12
CA ASP A 165 -23.41 -6.00 18.93
C ASP A 165 -22.83 -7.35 18.52
N GLY A 166 -23.68 -8.30 18.13
CA GLY A 166 -23.25 -9.62 17.66
C GLY A 166 -22.71 -9.61 16.23
N GLN A 167 -23.19 -8.71 15.37
CA GLN A 167 -22.60 -8.46 14.05
C GLN A 167 -21.24 -7.80 14.16
N LYS A 168 -21.07 -6.85 15.09
CA LYS A 168 -19.78 -6.22 15.37
C LYS A 168 -18.79 -7.26 15.87
N LEU A 169 -19.18 -8.07 16.85
CA LEU A 169 -18.34 -9.18 17.34
C LEU A 169 -17.99 -10.16 16.20
N LEU A 170 -18.94 -10.56 15.36
CA LEU A 170 -18.65 -11.45 14.25
C LEU A 170 -17.70 -10.83 13.22
N ALA A 171 -17.87 -9.54 12.89
CA ALA A 171 -16.99 -8.84 11.97
C ALA A 171 -15.56 -8.69 12.53
N HIS A 172 -15.42 -8.50 13.85
CA HIS A 172 -14.13 -8.51 14.56
C HIS A 172 -13.41 -9.84 14.34
N GLU A 173 -14.08 -10.95 14.64
CA GLU A 173 -13.49 -12.29 14.48
C GLU A 173 -13.21 -12.67 13.01
N LEU A 174 -14.05 -12.26 12.07
CA LEU A 174 -13.79 -12.46 10.64
C LEU A 174 -12.58 -11.69 10.13
N THR A 175 -12.26 -10.54 10.74
CA THR A 175 -11.02 -9.81 10.47
C THR A 175 -9.82 -10.65 10.87
N HIS A 176 -9.88 -11.34 12.02
CA HIS A 176 -8.84 -12.29 12.44
C HIS A 176 -8.70 -13.49 11.50
N VAL A 177 -9.78 -14.02 10.93
CA VAL A 177 -9.69 -15.09 9.91
C VAL A 177 -8.86 -14.63 8.71
N LEU A 178 -9.08 -13.39 8.23
CA LEU A 178 -8.32 -12.83 7.13
C LEU A 178 -6.86 -12.59 7.52
N GLN A 179 -6.60 -12.05 8.72
CA GLN A 179 -5.25 -11.84 9.24
C GLN A 179 -4.46 -13.15 9.41
N GLN A 180 -5.12 -14.25 9.78
CA GLN A 180 -4.48 -15.55 9.99
C GLN A 180 -4.33 -16.36 8.70
N SER A 181 -5.16 -16.10 7.68
CA SER A 181 -5.02 -16.74 6.36
C SER A 181 -3.70 -16.39 5.65
N SER A 182 -3.02 -15.32 6.07
CA SER A 182 -1.75 -14.84 5.54
C SER A 182 -0.53 -15.16 6.43
N SER A 183 -0.70 -15.87 7.55
CA SER A 183 0.38 -16.20 8.50
C SER A 183 0.43 -17.70 8.84
N HIS A 184 1.58 -18.36 8.59
CA HIS A 184 1.76 -19.83 8.71
C HIS A 184 1.93 -20.38 10.14
N ALA A 185 1.58 -19.62 11.18
CA ALA A 185 1.64 -20.07 12.57
C ALA A 185 0.26 -19.96 13.24
N PRO A 186 -0.24 -21.03 13.90
CA PRO A 186 -1.53 -20.95 14.59
C PRO A 186 -1.38 -20.03 15.81
N VAL A 187 -2.07 -18.89 15.77
CA VAL A 187 -2.18 -17.93 16.88
C VAL A 187 -3.66 -17.84 17.27
N VAL A 188 -3.93 -17.69 18.56
CA VAL A 188 -5.28 -17.43 19.09
C VAL A 188 -5.41 -15.94 19.36
N GLN A 189 -6.33 -15.27 18.67
CA GLN A 189 -6.70 -13.86 18.94
C GLN A 189 -8.05 -13.85 19.65
N ARG A 190 -8.21 -12.99 20.68
CA ARG A 190 -9.35 -13.06 21.63
C ARG A 190 -9.82 -11.67 22.04
N GLN A 191 -11.13 -11.44 21.94
CA GLN A 191 -11.74 -10.23 22.51
C GLN A 191 -12.09 -10.44 24.00
N LEU A 192 -11.59 -9.58 24.90
CA LEU A 192 -11.85 -9.67 26.35
C LEU A 192 -13.30 -9.33 26.75
N ALA A 193 -13.73 -9.86 27.89
CA ALA A 193 -14.86 -9.30 28.64
C ALA A 193 -14.38 -8.07 29.45
N SER A 194 -15.00 -6.92 29.26
CA SER A 194 -14.54 -5.59 29.73
C SER A 194 -14.43 -5.41 31.26
N ASP A 195 -13.40 -4.67 31.70
CA ASP A 195 -13.34 -3.89 32.95
C ASP A 195 -12.97 -2.42 32.60
N PRO A 196 -13.78 -1.39 32.96
CA PRO A 196 -13.52 -0.02 32.56
C PRO A 196 -12.59 0.66 33.58
N GLY A 197 -11.31 0.76 33.26
CA GLY A 197 -10.44 1.72 33.94
C GLY A 197 -8.97 1.37 33.95
N ASN A 198 -8.21 1.84 32.95
CA ASN A 198 -6.96 2.52 33.24
C ASN A 198 -6.57 3.47 32.11
N ILE A 199 -6.46 4.74 32.46
CA ILE A 199 -6.07 5.88 31.63
C ILE A 199 -4.56 6.08 31.76
N ASP A 200 -3.90 6.14 30.60
CA ASP A 200 -2.61 6.77 30.27
C ASP A 200 -1.39 6.61 31.20
N TYR A 201 -0.34 5.98 30.64
CA TYR A 201 1.04 6.39 30.92
C TYR A 201 1.87 6.40 29.62
N VAL A 202 1.85 7.53 28.91
CA VAL A 202 2.78 7.81 27.80
C VAL A 202 3.90 8.69 28.37
N ASP A 203 5.12 8.15 28.42
CA ASP A 203 6.33 8.90 28.81
C ASP A 203 6.52 10.10 27.86
N GLN A 204 6.44 11.30 28.40
CA GLN A 204 6.51 12.60 27.70
C GLN A 204 7.96 13.07 27.48
N ARG A 205 8.86 12.19 27.08
CA ARG A 205 10.25 12.56 26.77
C ARG A 205 10.69 11.92 25.48
N ASP A 206 10.18 12.44 24.37
CA ASP A 206 10.82 12.41 23.05
C ASP A 206 9.95 13.24 22.12
N GLY A 207 10.37 14.47 21.79
CA GLY A 207 9.92 15.08 20.54
C GLY A 207 10.63 14.33 19.42
N ALA A 208 9.89 13.84 18.43
CA ALA A 208 10.46 13.04 17.33
C ALA A 208 11.76 13.68 16.78
N PRO A 209 12.93 13.04 17.01
CA PRO A 209 14.19 13.53 16.47
C PRO A 209 14.05 13.60 14.94
N LYS A 210 14.47 14.70 14.31
CA LYS A 210 14.40 14.96 12.85
C LYS A 210 13.03 15.34 12.28
N ALA A 211 11.97 15.42 13.09
CA ALA A 211 10.68 15.89 12.60
C ALA A 211 10.77 17.33 12.04
N LYS A 212 10.27 17.52 10.82
CA LYS A 212 10.21 18.83 10.18
C LYS A 212 8.86 18.99 9.49
N SER A 213 8.03 19.90 10.00
CA SER A 213 6.71 20.17 9.45
C SER A 213 6.77 21.23 8.34
N CYS A 214 6.04 20.95 7.26
CA CYS A 214 5.63 21.97 6.30
C CYS A 214 4.29 22.56 6.76
N ALA A 215 4.02 23.82 6.41
CA ALA A 215 2.71 24.38 6.64
C ALA A 215 1.68 23.61 5.79
N PRO A 216 0.60 23.05 6.37
CA PRO A 216 -0.41 22.36 5.59
C PRO A 216 -1.11 23.35 4.64
N PRO A 217 -1.48 22.93 3.42
CA PRO A 217 -2.35 23.72 2.55
C PRO A 217 -3.67 24.08 3.25
N SER A 218 -4.27 25.21 2.89
CA SER A 218 -5.50 25.70 3.54
C SER A 218 -6.71 24.77 3.39
N ASN A 219 -6.71 23.92 2.36
CA ASN A 219 -7.74 22.89 2.12
C ASN A 219 -7.49 21.58 2.88
N CYS A 220 -6.42 21.50 3.67
CA CYS A 220 -6.03 20.30 4.40
C CYS A 220 -6.31 20.40 5.90
N PRO A 221 -6.55 19.26 6.58
CA PRO A 221 -6.67 19.24 8.03
C PRO A 221 -5.41 19.80 8.69
N ALA A 222 -5.57 20.45 9.85
CA ALA A 222 -4.45 21.01 10.62
C ALA A 222 -3.40 19.96 11.02
N THR A 223 -3.77 18.68 11.02
CA THR A 223 -2.92 17.53 11.31
C THR A 223 -2.08 17.06 10.12
N PHE A 224 -2.35 17.54 8.91
CA PHE A 224 -1.59 17.22 7.71
C PHE A 224 -0.18 17.83 7.82
N CYS A 225 0.84 17.06 7.44
CA CYS A 225 2.25 17.42 7.62
C CYS A 225 2.66 17.83 9.05
N GLN A 226 1.93 17.34 10.05
CA GLN A 226 2.33 17.45 11.45
C GLN A 226 2.95 16.15 11.93
N PRO A 227 4.12 16.17 12.58
CA PRO A 227 4.77 14.96 13.02
C PRO A 227 3.99 14.28 14.15
N PHE A 228 4.19 12.97 14.27
CA PHE A 228 3.84 12.25 15.48
C PHE A 228 4.66 12.74 16.66
N LYS A 229 4.20 12.41 17.87
CA LYS A 229 4.91 12.72 19.11
C LYS A 229 6.33 12.13 19.11
N SER A 230 6.50 10.90 18.61
CA SER A 230 7.81 10.22 18.53
C SER A 230 7.96 9.38 17.26
N GLU A 231 9.21 9.14 16.84
CA GLU A 231 9.52 8.21 15.74
C GLU A 231 9.00 6.78 16.02
N ASN A 232 9.09 6.31 17.27
CA ASN A 232 8.63 4.97 17.64
C ASN A 232 7.12 4.83 17.46
N LEU A 233 6.35 5.85 17.85
CA LEU A 233 4.91 5.88 17.62
C LEU A 233 4.60 5.88 16.12
N ALA A 234 5.30 6.70 15.35
CA ALA A 234 5.13 6.76 13.90
C ALA A 234 5.45 5.42 13.22
N ARG A 235 6.58 4.78 13.56
CA ARG A 235 6.97 3.47 13.00
C ARG A 235 5.95 2.41 13.37
N SER A 236 5.53 2.38 14.64
CA SER A 236 4.49 1.46 15.09
C SER A 236 3.18 1.64 14.31
N GLN A 237 2.73 2.88 14.07
CA GLN A 237 1.51 3.14 13.30
C GLN A 237 1.67 2.83 11.81
N ARG A 238 2.82 3.19 11.22
CA ARG A 238 3.13 2.88 9.83
C ARG A 238 3.14 1.37 9.61
N ASP A 239 3.89 0.62 10.41
CA ASP A 239 4.04 -0.83 10.24
C ASP A 239 2.69 -1.56 10.37
N LYS A 240 1.79 -1.04 11.23
CA LYS A 240 0.40 -1.54 11.38
C LYS A 240 -0.49 -1.26 10.16
N THR A 241 -0.30 -0.10 9.53
CA THR A 241 -1.22 0.37 8.47
C THR A 241 -0.68 0.14 7.05
N MET A 242 0.63 -0.06 6.90
CA MET A 242 1.34 -0.15 5.62
C MET A 242 0.74 -1.18 4.67
N PHE A 243 0.38 -2.36 5.17
CA PHE A 243 -0.26 -3.40 4.35
C PHE A 243 -1.55 -2.90 3.71
N PHE A 244 -2.41 -2.23 4.48
CA PHE A 244 -3.69 -1.69 4.03
C PHE A 244 -3.53 -0.48 3.13
N LEU A 245 -2.59 0.42 3.44
CA LEU A 245 -2.26 1.57 2.59
C LEU A 245 -1.83 1.09 1.21
N LEU A 246 -0.87 0.17 1.14
CA LEU A 246 -0.42 -0.41 -0.12
C LEU A 246 -1.50 -1.27 -0.79
N ALA A 247 -2.43 -1.85 -0.02
CA ALA A 247 -3.57 -2.57 -0.58
C ALA A 247 -4.60 -1.67 -1.23
N GLY A 248 -4.99 -0.60 -0.55
CA GLY A 248 -5.88 0.41 -1.09
C GLY A 248 -5.33 1.01 -2.37
N ILE A 249 -4.06 1.42 -2.36
CA ILE A 249 -3.40 1.99 -3.54
C ILE A 249 -3.38 1.00 -4.71
N GLY A 250 -2.95 -0.24 -4.47
CA GLY A 250 -2.90 -1.27 -5.52
C GLY A 250 -4.28 -1.67 -6.07
N ALA A 251 -5.32 -1.63 -5.24
CA ALA A 251 -6.70 -1.95 -5.63
C ALA A 251 -7.40 -0.81 -6.39
N VAL A 252 -7.09 0.44 -6.04
CA VAL A 252 -7.71 1.64 -6.63
C VAL A 252 -7.02 2.05 -7.92
N VAL A 253 -5.69 1.89 -8.00
CA VAL A 253 -4.87 2.39 -9.12
C VAL A 253 -4.34 1.22 -9.94
N ASP A 254 -3.18 0.67 -9.57
CA ASP A 254 -2.54 -0.47 -10.21
C ASP A 254 -1.44 -1.01 -9.27
N SER A 255 -1.35 -2.32 -9.12
CA SER A 255 -0.26 -2.99 -8.38
C SER A 255 1.17 -2.53 -8.76
N ARG A 256 1.39 -2.07 -9.99
CA ARG A 256 2.69 -1.61 -10.50
C ARG A 256 3.26 -0.42 -9.73
N VAL A 257 2.42 0.42 -9.12
CA VAL A 257 2.86 1.61 -8.36
C VAL A 257 3.23 1.29 -6.91
N MET A 258 2.81 0.15 -6.37
CA MET A 258 3.04 -0.22 -4.96
C MET A 258 4.52 -0.20 -4.54
N PRO A 259 5.50 -0.63 -5.36
CA PRO A 259 6.90 -0.53 -4.97
C PRO A 259 7.34 0.91 -4.65
N LEU A 260 6.85 1.90 -5.41
CA LEU A 260 7.20 3.31 -5.17
C LEU A 260 6.58 3.83 -3.87
N TRP A 261 5.33 3.46 -3.58
CA TRP A 261 4.70 3.80 -2.30
C TRP A 261 5.31 3.05 -1.12
N SER A 262 5.84 1.86 -1.34
CA SER A 262 6.62 1.13 -0.34
C SER A 262 7.94 1.85 -0.06
N GLU A 263 8.66 2.30 -1.09
CA GLU A 263 9.86 3.13 -0.93
C GLU A 263 9.53 4.40 -0.14
N TYR A 264 8.44 5.10 -0.49
CA TYR A 264 7.96 6.27 0.25
C TYR A 264 7.79 5.97 1.74
N LEU A 265 6.99 4.95 2.07
CA LEU A 265 6.70 4.56 3.46
C LEU A 265 7.98 4.16 4.22
N LEU A 266 8.95 3.54 3.54
CA LEU A 266 10.18 3.00 4.13
C LEU A 266 11.36 3.98 4.12
N GLY A 267 11.15 5.24 3.75
CA GLY A 267 12.12 6.32 3.95
C GLY A 267 12.52 7.09 2.69
N GLY A 268 11.89 6.81 1.55
CA GLY A 268 12.13 7.47 0.27
C GLY A 268 13.17 6.76 -0.60
N SER A 269 13.49 7.37 -1.74
CA SER A 269 14.45 6.84 -2.71
C SER A 269 15.30 7.94 -3.35
N PRO A 270 16.49 7.63 -3.90
CA PRO A 270 17.15 8.54 -4.84
C PRO A 270 16.29 8.78 -6.09
N PRO A 271 16.57 9.83 -6.89
CA PRO A 271 15.87 10.07 -8.15
C PRO A 271 15.92 8.87 -9.09
N GLN A 272 14.74 8.48 -9.60
CA GLN A 272 14.58 7.32 -10.49
C GLN A 272 14.11 7.72 -11.89
N ASN A 273 14.50 6.94 -12.90
CA ASN A 273 13.91 7.05 -14.23
C ASN A 273 12.82 5.98 -14.39
N LEU A 274 11.59 6.44 -14.55
CA LEU A 274 10.40 5.61 -14.64
C LEU A 274 9.82 5.51 -16.07
N SER A 275 10.50 6.09 -17.07
CA SER A 275 10.07 6.14 -18.47
C SER A 275 9.72 4.75 -19.01
N ALA A 276 10.57 3.75 -18.77
CA ALA A 276 10.35 2.39 -19.27
C ALA A 276 9.14 1.71 -18.61
N LYS A 277 8.82 2.06 -17.36
CA LYS A 277 7.76 1.41 -16.58
C LYS A 277 6.40 2.06 -16.78
N PHE A 278 6.36 3.39 -16.90
CA PHE A 278 5.12 4.16 -16.90
C PHE A 278 4.99 5.14 -18.08
N GLY A 279 5.98 5.29 -18.95
CA GLY A 279 5.92 6.22 -20.08
C GLY A 279 4.70 5.99 -21.00
N ALA A 280 4.29 4.72 -21.17
CA ALA A 280 3.08 4.38 -21.92
C ALA A 280 1.80 4.82 -21.20
N ASP A 281 1.72 4.68 -19.87
CA ASP A 281 0.59 5.12 -19.06
C ASP A 281 0.45 6.65 -19.09
N PHE A 282 1.57 7.36 -18.99
CA PHE A 282 1.62 8.82 -19.13
C PHE A 282 1.23 9.28 -20.54
N ALA A 283 1.74 8.62 -21.59
CA ALA A 283 1.37 8.94 -22.98
C ALA A 283 -0.12 8.72 -23.26
N ALA A 284 -0.74 7.73 -22.62
CA ALA A 284 -2.15 7.40 -22.79
C ALA A 284 -3.10 8.22 -21.90
N SER A 285 -2.57 8.98 -20.93
CA SER A 285 -3.40 9.72 -19.96
C SER A 285 -4.29 10.77 -20.64
N PRO A 286 -5.54 10.96 -20.15
CA PRO A 286 -6.40 12.05 -20.58
C PRO A 286 -5.75 13.44 -20.46
N THR A 287 -4.92 13.66 -19.42
CA THR A 287 -4.17 14.91 -19.24
C THR A 287 -3.22 15.14 -20.41
N THR A 288 -2.40 14.16 -20.77
CA THR A 288 -1.50 14.24 -21.93
C THR A 288 -2.26 14.56 -23.21
N LYS A 289 -3.39 13.88 -23.44
CA LYS A 289 -4.23 14.15 -24.62
C LYS A 289 -4.73 15.61 -24.65
N ALA A 290 -5.21 16.13 -23.51
CA ALA A 290 -5.67 17.51 -23.41
C ALA A 290 -4.53 18.51 -23.65
N THR A 291 -3.39 18.32 -23.00
CA THR A 291 -2.19 19.14 -23.17
C THR A 291 -1.68 19.11 -24.61
N THR A 292 -1.60 17.94 -25.24
CA THR A 292 -1.20 17.81 -26.64
C THR A 292 -2.17 18.54 -27.57
N ASN A 293 -3.49 18.43 -27.35
CA ASN A 293 -4.47 19.17 -28.16
C ASN A 293 -4.31 20.69 -28.04
N PHE A 294 -4.04 21.18 -26.83
CA PHE A 294 -3.75 22.60 -26.58
C PHE A 294 -2.52 23.06 -27.38
N LEU A 295 -1.39 22.35 -27.27
CA LEU A 295 -0.17 22.69 -28.00
C LEU A 295 -0.33 22.61 -29.52
N LEU A 296 -1.05 21.60 -30.03
CA LEU A 296 -1.35 21.47 -31.46
C LEU A 296 -2.25 22.60 -31.97
N GLY A 297 -3.22 23.04 -31.17
CA GLY A 297 -4.04 24.21 -31.48
C GLY A 297 -3.20 25.49 -31.58
N ALA A 298 -2.30 25.71 -30.63
CA ALA A 298 -1.37 26.83 -30.65
C ALA A 298 -0.44 26.80 -31.88
N LEU A 299 0.13 25.63 -32.20
CA LEU A 299 0.94 25.42 -33.39
C LEU A 299 0.17 25.73 -34.67
N LYS A 300 -1.06 25.22 -34.80
CA LYS A 300 -1.90 25.47 -35.97
C LYS A 300 -2.18 26.95 -36.16
N ASN A 301 -2.53 27.66 -35.08
CA ASN A 301 -2.77 29.10 -35.12
C ASN A 301 -1.50 29.87 -35.52
N LYS A 302 -0.37 29.55 -34.89
CA LYS A 302 0.92 30.19 -35.17
C LYS A 302 1.34 30.04 -36.63
N LEU A 303 1.29 28.82 -37.14
CA LEU A 303 1.75 28.49 -38.49
C LEU A 303 0.78 29.00 -39.57
N THR A 304 -0.51 29.08 -39.28
CA THR A 304 -1.50 29.68 -40.21
C THR A 304 -1.30 31.19 -40.32
N ALA A 305 -0.92 31.86 -39.22
CA ALA A 305 -0.67 33.30 -39.22
C ALA A 305 0.68 33.68 -39.84
N SER A 306 1.71 32.86 -39.65
CA SER A 306 3.05 33.11 -40.17
C SER A 306 3.79 31.80 -40.44
N VAL A 307 3.84 31.43 -41.72
CA VAL A 307 4.57 30.26 -42.19
C VAL A 307 6.08 30.54 -42.15
N PRO A 308 6.89 29.67 -41.51
CA PRO A 308 8.35 29.79 -41.54
C PRO A 308 8.91 29.76 -42.97
N THR A 309 9.95 30.58 -43.20
CA THR A 309 10.63 30.63 -44.49
C THR A 309 11.28 29.29 -44.82
N PHE A 310 11.05 28.81 -46.04
CA PHE A 310 11.73 27.63 -46.57
C PHE A 310 13.09 28.03 -47.14
N PRO A 311 14.15 27.24 -46.94
CA PRO A 311 15.41 27.41 -47.65
C PRO A 311 15.17 27.44 -49.17
N ALA A 312 15.98 28.22 -49.90
CA ALA A 312 15.85 28.36 -51.35
C ALA A 312 15.85 26.99 -52.04
N GLY A 313 14.83 26.73 -52.87
CA GLY A 313 14.65 25.45 -53.56
C GLY A 313 14.13 24.30 -52.69
N SER A 314 13.96 24.48 -51.37
CA SER A 314 13.46 23.43 -50.48
C SER A 314 11.93 23.35 -50.44
N MET A 315 11.44 22.12 -50.39
CA MET A 315 10.03 21.77 -50.14
C MET A 315 9.77 21.43 -48.67
N VAL A 316 10.82 21.33 -47.86
CA VAL A 316 10.76 20.92 -46.45
C VAL A 316 11.54 21.91 -45.59
N THR A 317 10.98 22.24 -44.42
CA THR A 317 11.73 22.94 -43.36
C THR A 317 11.33 22.36 -42.01
N THR A 318 12.25 22.36 -41.05
CA THR A 318 12.01 21.86 -39.69
C THR A 318 12.32 22.98 -38.71
N VAL A 319 11.40 23.21 -37.79
CA VAL A 319 11.48 24.30 -36.82
C VAL A 319 11.24 23.75 -35.42
N ASP A 320 12.02 24.20 -34.44
CA ASP A 320 11.85 23.81 -33.04
C ASP A 320 10.53 24.37 -32.49
N ILE A 321 9.76 23.53 -31.79
CA ILE A 321 8.48 23.92 -31.18
C ILE A 321 8.62 25.10 -30.21
N LEU A 322 9.76 25.20 -29.51
CA LEU A 322 10.05 26.28 -28.56
C LEU A 322 10.13 27.65 -29.26
N THR A 323 10.57 27.68 -30.51
CA THR A 323 10.62 28.94 -31.28
C THR A 323 9.24 29.37 -31.78
N LEU A 324 8.30 28.43 -31.90
CA LEU A 324 6.96 28.67 -32.43
C LEU A 324 5.98 29.10 -31.33
N ILE A 325 5.96 28.38 -30.22
CA ILE A 325 4.95 28.51 -29.15
C ILE A 325 5.57 28.52 -27.73
N PRO A 326 6.55 29.40 -27.45
CA PRO A 326 7.26 29.39 -26.15
C PRO A 326 6.33 29.67 -24.96
N THR A 327 5.31 30.51 -25.14
CA THR A 327 4.37 30.87 -24.07
C THR A 327 3.50 29.69 -23.67
N GLU A 328 2.99 28.93 -24.64
CA GLU A 328 2.15 27.76 -24.40
C GLU A 328 2.95 26.61 -23.78
N LEU A 329 4.23 26.45 -24.16
CA LEU A 329 5.12 25.49 -23.50
C LEU A 329 5.45 25.89 -22.05
N ALA A 330 5.51 27.18 -21.75
CA ALA A 330 5.68 27.64 -20.37
C ALA A 330 4.39 27.44 -19.54
N ALA A 331 3.22 27.64 -20.15
CA ALA A 331 1.93 27.50 -19.49
C ALA A 331 1.72 26.09 -18.90
N ILE A 332 2.12 25.03 -19.61
CA ILE A 332 1.96 23.65 -19.14
C ILE A 332 2.76 23.33 -17.87
N ASN A 333 3.81 24.10 -17.57
CA ASN A 333 4.66 23.96 -16.39
C ASN A 333 4.25 24.89 -15.24
N THR A 334 3.34 25.81 -15.47
CA THR A 334 3.03 26.88 -14.50
C THR A 334 1.90 26.42 -13.59
N SER A 335 2.22 26.22 -12.31
CA SER A 335 1.23 25.84 -11.28
C SER A 335 0.08 26.85 -11.23
N GLY A 336 -1.15 26.36 -11.33
CA GLY A 336 -2.37 27.18 -11.35
C GLY A 336 -2.72 27.82 -12.69
N ASP A 337 -1.93 27.60 -13.75
CA ASP A 337 -2.32 28.00 -15.10
C ASP A 337 -3.51 27.17 -15.59
N ALA A 338 -4.38 27.77 -16.40
CA ALA A 338 -5.52 27.07 -16.98
C ALA A 338 -5.12 25.87 -17.88
N ASN A 339 -3.89 25.86 -18.38
CA ASN A 339 -3.34 24.82 -19.25
C ASN A 339 -2.22 24.02 -18.57
N GLU A 340 -2.09 24.11 -17.24
CA GLU A 340 -1.17 23.31 -16.45
C GLU A 340 -1.32 21.81 -16.81
N MET A 341 -0.19 21.12 -17.03
CA MET A 341 -0.19 19.67 -17.26
C MET A 341 -0.28 18.92 -15.93
N ASN A 342 -1.47 18.95 -15.34
CA ASN A 342 -1.78 18.37 -14.05
C ASN A 342 -2.44 16.99 -14.22
N PHE A 343 -1.76 15.93 -13.74
CA PHE A 343 -2.33 14.58 -13.73
C PHE A 343 -3.19 14.43 -12.48
N ASN A 344 -4.46 14.82 -12.54
CA ASN A 344 -5.39 14.73 -11.42
C ASN A 344 -6.59 13.81 -11.71
N ILE A 345 -6.41 12.89 -12.67
CA ILE A 345 -7.44 11.93 -13.03
C ILE A 345 -7.52 10.86 -11.92
N PRO A 346 -8.68 10.71 -11.25
CA PRO A 346 -8.79 9.72 -10.18
C PRO A 346 -8.50 8.32 -10.72
N LYS A 347 -7.73 7.54 -9.97
CA LYS A 347 -7.44 6.11 -10.22
C LYS A 347 -6.51 5.82 -11.40
N ASP A 348 -6.04 6.80 -12.16
CA ASP A 348 -5.02 6.53 -13.18
C ASP A 348 -3.61 6.55 -12.56
N ILE A 349 -2.68 5.84 -13.21
CA ILE A 349 -1.30 5.74 -12.71
C ILE A 349 -0.62 7.10 -12.73
N ALA A 350 -0.77 7.85 -13.82
CA ALA A 350 -0.10 9.13 -13.96
C ALA A 350 -0.54 10.12 -12.87
N GLY A 351 -1.83 10.15 -12.53
CA GLY A 351 -2.34 11.02 -11.48
C GLY A 351 -2.11 10.52 -10.06
N ASN A 352 -1.94 9.22 -9.87
CA ASN A 352 -1.43 8.70 -8.60
C ASN A 352 0.05 9.04 -8.36
N LEU A 353 0.84 9.23 -9.41
CA LEU A 353 2.29 9.46 -9.32
C LEU A 353 2.70 10.93 -9.44
N ALA A 354 2.06 11.71 -10.31
CA ALA A 354 2.50 13.05 -10.73
C ALA A 354 1.35 14.08 -10.67
N GLY A 355 0.62 14.08 -9.56
CA GLY A 355 -0.51 14.97 -9.35
C GLY A 355 -0.09 16.37 -8.87
N GLY A 356 -0.60 17.41 -9.52
CA GLY A 356 -0.23 18.81 -9.25
C GLY A 356 1.19 19.16 -9.72
N ILE A 357 1.54 20.44 -9.62
CA ILE A 357 2.92 20.93 -9.77
C ILE A 357 3.27 21.73 -8.51
N GLY A 358 4.16 21.18 -7.69
CA GLY A 358 4.75 21.80 -6.52
C GLY A 358 6.05 22.54 -6.84
N ASP A 359 6.22 23.72 -6.22
CA ASP A 359 7.40 24.58 -6.37
C ASP A 359 8.15 24.80 -5.04
N ASN A 360 7.80 24.03 -4.00
CA ASN A 360 8.23 24.27 -2.64
C ASN A 360 8.96 23.08 -1.98
N GLN A 361 9.19 21.97 -2.68
CA GLN A 361 9.93 20.82 -2.17
C GLN A 361 11.36 21.20 -1.75
N THR A 362 12.04 21.99 -2.59
CA THR A 362 13.40 22.45 -2.28
C THR A 362 13.44 23.42 -1.10
N ALA A 363 12.35 24.15 -0.84
CA ALA A 363 12.21 25.09 0.28
C ALA A 363 11.80 24.36 1.57
N CYS A 364 10.83 23.45 1.51
CA CYS A 364 10.37 22.63 2.62
C CYS A 364 10.87 21.19 2.50
N LYS A 365 12.13 20.98 2.87
CA LYS A 365 12.70 19.63 2.95
C LYS A 365 12.12 18.86 4.15
N SER A 366 11.05 18.08 3.98
CA SER A 366 10.49 17.16 4.98
C SER A 366 10.88 15.71 4.67
N GLY A 367 10.54 14.77 5.55
CA GLY A 367 10.82 13.36 5.32
C GLY A 367 12.23 12.90 5.71
N ALA A 368 12.39 11.58 5.71
CA ALA A 368 13.67 10.89 5.90
C ALA A 368 14.65 11.18 4.77
N GLN A 369 14.13 11.33 3.55
CA GLN A 369 14.88 11.65 2.34
C GLN A 369 14.09 12.68 1.52
N PRO A 370 14.35 13.98 1.69
CA PRO A 370 13.66 15.03 0.95
C PRO A 370 14.06 15.06 -0.53
N SER A 371 13.14 15.47 -1.40
CA SER A 371 13.35 15.60 -2.83
C SER A 371 14.41 16.67 -3.15
N PRO A 372 15.29 16.39 -4.13
CA PRO A 372 16.31 17.34 -4.54
C PRO A 372 15.79 18.40 -5.53
N PHE A 373 14.56 18.28 -6.04
CA PHE A 373 14.01 19.19 -7.04
C PHE A 373 12.52 19.46 -6.81
N ASN A 374 12.07 20.58 -7.36
CA ASN A 374 10.65 20.88 -7.52
C ASN A 374 10.10 20.19 -8.77
N ASP A 375 8.78 20.09 -8.86
CA ASP A 375 8.12 19.44 -9.98
C ASP A 375 8.29 20.25 -11.27
N MET A 376 8.27 19.54 -12.40
CA MET A 376 8.47 20.14 -13.71
C MET A 376 7.70 19.34 -14.78
N ARG A 377 7.10 20.07 -15.71
CA ARG A 377 6.47 19.60 -16.94
C ARG A 377 7.15 20.29 -18.12
N LEU A 378 7.87 19.52 -18.91
CA LEU A 378 8.56 20.04 -20.09
C LEU A 378 8.01 19.37 -21.34
N ALA A 379 7.74 20.16 -22.38
CA ALA A 379 7.49 19.67 -23.72
C ALA A 379 8.56 20.20 -24.68
N THR A 380 9.18 19.30 -25.42
CA THR A 380 10.18 19.59 -26.45
C THR A 380 9.78 18.94 -27.76
N GLY A 381 10.41 19.34 -28.86
CA GLY A 381 10.07 18.74 -30.14
C GLY A 381 10.39 19.62 -31.33
N ALA A 382 9.95 19.16 -32.49
CA ALA A 382 10.13 19.86 -33.73
C ALA A 382 8.91 19.69 -34.62
N VAL A 383 8.71 20.66 -35.50
CA VAL A 383 7.65 20.66 -36.49
C VAL A 383 8.28 20.63 -37.86
N THR A 384 8.02 19.56 -38.62
CA THR A 384 8.42 19.47 -40.02
C THR A 384 7.29 19.94 -40.91
N LEU A 385 7.57 20.93 -41.75
CA LEU A 385 6.64 21.52 -42.70
C LEU A 385 7.00 21.03 -44.11
N VAL A 386 6.02 20.50 -44.83
CA VAL A 386 6.18 20.00 -46.20
C VAL A 386 5.21 20.74 -47.11
N LYS A 387 5.73 21.44 -48.13
CA LYS A 387 4.90 21.97 -49.22
C LYS A 387 4.29 20.80 -49.97
N SER A 388 2.97 20.66 -49.90
CA SER A 388 2.28 19.44 -50.32
C SER A 388 1.56 19.62 -51.66
N LYS A 389 0.48 20.41 -51.67
CA LYS A 389 -0.26 20.82 -52.86
C LYS A 389 -0.14 22.34 -53.04
N PRO A 390 -0.48 22.89 -54.24
CA PRO A 390 -0.55 24.33 -54.41
C PRO A 390 -1.46 24.96 -53.33
N GLY A 391 -0.90 25.88 -52.54
CA GLY A 391 -1.62 26.54 -51.46
C GLY A 391 -1.73 25.76 -50.14
N GLU A 392 -1.05 24.61 -49.97
CA GLU A 392 -1.12 23.81 -48.73
C GLU A 392 0.24 23.36 -48.20
N ILE A 393 0.42 23.48 -46.89
CA ILE A 393 1.55 22.90 -46.15
C ILE A 393 1.04 21.79 -45.23
N THR A 394 1.65 20.61 -45.33
CA THR A 394 1.48 19.53 -44.37
C THR A 394 2.43 19.77 -43.19
N VAL A 395 1.87 19.76 -41.99
CA VAL A 395 2.55 19.95 -40.71
C VAL A 395 2.68 18.59 -40.04
N ILE A 396 3.91 18.20 -39.71
CA ILE A 396 4.23 16.93 -39.05
C ILE A 396 4.91 17.28 -37.72
N PRO A 397 4.16 17.34 -36.60
CA PRO A 397 4.71 17.64 -35.29
C PRO A 397 5.27 16.38 -34.63
N ILE A 398 6.39 16.54 -33.94
CA ILE A 398 6.92 15.58 -32.97
C ILE A 398 7.00 16.31 -31.64
N ILE A 399 6.36 15.75 -30.61
CA ILE A 399 6.35 16.32 -29.25
C ILE A 399 6.78 15.22 -28.28
N ASN A 400 7.75 15.55 -27.43
CA ASN A 400 8.24 14.71 -26.35
C ASN A 400 8.02 15.43 -25.03
N TYR A 401 7.51 14.70 -24.04
CA TYR A 401 7.28 15.23 -22.70
C TYR A 401 8.29 14.66 -21.72
N THR A 402 8.72 15.50 -20.79
CA THR A 402 9.48 15.12 -19.60
C THR A 402 8.70 15.61 -18.38
N VAL A 403 8.30 14.67 -17.54
CA VAL A 403 7.71 14.94 -16.23
C VAL A 403 8.78 14.64 -15.19
N LYS A 404 9.18 15.65 -14.42
CA LYS A 404 9.91 15.46 -13.16
C LYS A 404 8.94 15.71 -12.03
N ASP A 405 8.86 14.78 -11.11
CA ASP A 405 7.90 14.84 -10.03
C ASP A 405 8.40 14.05 -8.83
N THR A 406 7.70 14.17 -7.72
CA THR A 406 8.03 13.51 -6.47
C THR A 406 6.76 12.90 -5.89
N ILE A 407 6.82 11.61 -5.55
CA ILE A 407 5.81 11.07 -4.63
C ILE A 407 6.16 11.59 -3.24
N ASP A 408 5.44 12.62 -2.83
CA ASP A 408 5.55 13.27 -1.53
C ASP A 408 4.15 13.61 -0.98
N LEU A 409 4.06 13.87 0.32
CA LEU A 409 2.88 14.48 0.93
C LEU A 409 3.27 15.77 1.67
N CYS A 410 4.56 16.00 1.97
CA CYS A 410 5.06 17.17 2.69
C CYS A 410 6.28 17.82 2.01
N PRO A 411 6.10 18.94 1.27
CA PRO A 411 4.85 19.66 1.05
C PRO A 411 4.02 19.01 -0.06
N GLY A 412 2.72 18.83 0.17
CA GLY A 412 1.86 18.19 -0.82
C GLY A 412 0.39 18.47 -0.58
N ASN A 413 -0.46 17.86 -1.41
CA ASN A 413 -1.91 17.97 -1.30
C ASN A 413 -2.46 16.77 -0.52
N CYS A 414 -3.32 17.03 0.45
CA CYS A 414 -4.02 15.98 1.20
C CYS A 414 -5.10 15.24 0.38
N GLY A 415 -5.41 15.70 -0.84
CA GLY A 415 -6.42 15.09 -1.70
C GLY A 415 -7.85 15.31 -1.20
N THR A 416 -8.78 14.56 -1.77
CA THR A 416 -10.19 14.56 -1.40
C THR A 416 -10.42 14.00 0.01
N SER A 417 -11.58 14.27 0.60
CA SER A 417 -11.91 13.75 1.94
C SER A 417 -11.84 12.22 2.06
N ALA A 418 -12.05 11.49 0.97
CA ALA A 418 -11.91 10.03 0.95
C ALA A 418 -10.44 9.59 0.95
N GLU A 419 -9.56 10.32 0.25
CA GLU A 419 -8.12 10.04 0.18
C GLU A 419 -7.40 10.41 1.48
N GLN A 420 -7.92 11.40 2.21
CA GLN A 420 -7.40 11.86 3.49
C GLN A 420 -7.29 10.76 4.56
N LEU A 421 -8.06 9.67 4.43
CA LEU A 421 -7.93 8.50 5.30
C LEU A 421 -6.52 7.87 5.23
N ALA A 422 -5.90 7.92 4.05
CA ALA A 422 -4.56 7.41 3.80
C ALA A 422 -3.52 8.53 3.82
N THR A 423 -3.77 9.64 3.11
CA THR A 423 -2.78 10.70 2.91
C THR A 423 -2.49 11.48 4.19
N VAL A 424 -3.47 11.68 5.10
CA VAL A 424 -3.18 12.39 6.35
C VAL A 424 -2.22 11.58 7.23
N PRO A 425 -2.47 10.31 7.60
CA PRO A 425 -1.50 9.51 8.35
C PRO A 425 -0.13 9.40 7.67
N MET A 426 -0.11 9.22 6.34
CA MET A 426 1.13 9.11 5.57
C MET A 426 1.96 10.40 5.63
N SER A 427 1.31 11.57 5.49
CA SER A 427 1.97 12.87 5.63
C SER A 427 2.60 13.06 7.02
N GLN A 428 2.01 12.46 8.06
CA GLN A 428 2.56 12.53 9.41
C GLN A 428 3.80 11.63 9.55
N PHE A 429 3.86 10.48 8.89
CA PHE A 429 5.07 9.64 8.85
C PHE A 429 6.23 10.35 8.19
N GLU A 430 5.96 11.05 7.09
CA GLU A 430 6.94 11.89 6.40
C GLU A 430 7.37 13.09 7.26
N ALA A 431 6.42 13.84 7.82
CA ALA A 431 6.72 14.95 8.73
C ALA A 431 7.52 14.52 9.97
N THR A 432 7.33 13.27 10.43
CA THR A 432 8.10 12.67 11.53
C THR A 432 9.53 12.28 11.11
N GLY A 433 9.79 12.14 9.80
CA GLY A 433 11.09 11.78 9.26
C GLY A 433 11.33 10.26 9.16
N ILE A 434 10.27 9.45 9.09
CA ILE A 434 10.37 7.98 8.95
C ILE A 434 9.94 7.46 7.58
N SER A 435 9.17 8.26 6.84
CA SER A 435 8.85 8.11 5.42
C SER A 435 9.54 9.24 4.66
N GLY A 436 9.72 9.11 3.35
CA GLY A 436 10.47 10.09 2.58
C GLY A 436 10.12 10.06 1.10
N ASP A 437 10.64 11.05 0.41
CA ASP A 437 10.23 11.38 -0.94
C ASP A 437 10.77 10.36 -1.94
N VAL A 438 9.97 10.11 -2.99
CA VAL A 438 10.37 9.27 -4.12
C VAL A 438 10.40 10.13 -5.38
N PRO A 439 11.49 10.89 -5.60
CA PRO A 439 11.67 11.69 -6.81
C PRO A 439 11.84 10.81 -8.03
N PHE A 440 11.21 11.21 -9.14
CA PHE A 440 11.31 10.49 -10.40
C PHE A 440 11.28 11.38 -11.64
N THR A 441 11.60 10.76 -12.78
CA THR A 441 11.43 11.35 -14.10
C THR A 441 10.74 10.34 -15.02
N VAL A 442 9.74 10.78 -15.78
CA VAL A 442 9.12 10.03 -16.87
C VAL A 442 9.24 10.83 -18.16
N GLU A 443 9.85 10.21 -19.16
CA GLU A 443 9.95 10.71 -20.53
C GLU A 443 9.07 9.87 -21.44
N PHE A 444 8.27 10.52 -22.28
CA PHE A 444 7.33 9.84 -23.17
C PHE A 444 6.94 10.70 -24.37
N SER A 445 6.42 10.06 -25.40
CA SER A 445 5.95 10.71 -26.63
C SER A 445 4.55 10.22 -26.95
N PRO A 446 3.51 11.08 -26.97
CA PRO A 446 2.19 10.67 -27.41
C PRO A 446 2.16 10.50 -28.92
N VAL A 447 1.13 9.81 -29.40
CA VAL A 447 0.84 9.74 -30.83
C VAL A 447 0.29 11.08 -31.29
N VAL A 448 0.98 11.71 -32.24
CA VAL A 448 0.58 12.98 -32.86
C VAL A 448 0.38 12.75 -34.36
N PHE A 449 -0.76 13.21 -34.88
CA PHE A 449 -1.09 13.08 -36.29
C PHE A 449 -0.74 14.35 -37.07
N PRO A 450 -0.26 14.22 -38.32
CA PRO A 450 -0.09 15.35 -39.21
C PRO A 450 -1.41 16.10 -39.47
N PHE A 451 -1.31 17.39 -39.76
CA PHE A 451 -2.44 18.23 -40.20
C PHE A 451 -2.01 19.20 -41.29
N THR A 452 -2.96 19.83 -41.98
CA THR A 452 -2.69 20.80 -43.04
C THR A 452 -3.03 22.23 -42.65
N ILE A 453 -2.28 23.18 -43.21
CA ILE A 453 -2.52 24.63 -43.10
C ILE A 453 -2.47 25.27 -44.50
N PRO A 454 -3.14 26.42 -44.70
CA PRO A 454 -2.98 27.22 -45.92
C PRO A 454 -1.54 27.71 -46.08
N ASN A 455 -1.06 27.76 -47.32
CA ASN A 455 0.17 28.43 -47.73
C ASN A 455 -0.21 29.71 -48.50
N PRO A 456 -0.22 30.88 -47.83
CA PRO A 456 -0.70 32.14 -48.40
C PRO A 456 0.13 32.65 -49.59
#